data_AF-A0A4P7JDT1-F1
#
_entry.id   AF-A0A4P7JDT1-F1
#
_cell.length_a   1.000
_cell.length_b   1.000
_cell.length_c   1.000
_cell.angle_alpha   90.00
_cell.angle_beta   90.00
_cell.angle_gamma   90.00
#
_symmetry.space_group_name_H-M   'P 1'
#
loop_
_entity.id
_entity.type
_entity.pdbx_description
1 polymer ?
#
loop_
_entity_poly.entity_id
_entity_poly.type
_entity_poly.pdbx_seq_one_letter_code
_entity_poly.pdbx_strand_id
1 'polypeptide(L)'
;MMQFYYSYQPVIDFFLLSLGFAYSQQIALRAGVFSIGTAAFAALGGYLVAILVTRTEMPIWLVIPAGAGIGAFGGYILSIPLARLRGAFVAIATLAFVKVIIALLLYFEDFTGGGSGDQQHPARHEHMVIGADGSAGHLHQLVGRAVHPGADFFGPGAG
;
A
#
# COMPACT_ATOMS: atom_id res chain seq x y z
N MET A 1 -28.87 -21.28 16.90
CA MET A 1 -29.13 -19.89 17.33
C MET A 1 -27.85 -19.06 17.45
N MET A 2 -26.77 -19.53 18.08
CA MET A 2 -25.49 -18.78 18.18
C MET A 2 -24.78 -18.50 16.84
N GLN A 3 -25.03 -19.32 15.81
CA GLN A 3 -24.39 -19.18 14.49
C GLN A 3 -24.81 -17.90 13.75
N PHE A 4 -26.03 -17.41 14.00
CA PHE A 4 -26.51 -16.14 13.47
C PHE A 4 -25.66 -14.98 14.02
N TYR A 5 -25.35 -14.98 15.32
CA TYR A 5 -24.55 -13.94 15.99
C TYR A 5 -23.12 -13.81 15.42
N TYR A 6 -22.43 -14.93 15.22
CA TYR A 6 -21.08 -14.92 14.61
C TYR A 6 -21.08 -14.40 13.16
N SER A 7 -22.19 -14.55 12.44
CA SER A 7 -22.31 -14.08 11.07
C SER A 7 -22.48 -12.56 10.96
N TYR A 8 -23.03 -11.89 11.98
CA TYR A 8 -23.22 -10.43 12.01
C TYR A 8 -22.20 -9.67 12.86
N GLN A 9 -21.40 -10.37 13.67
CA GLN A 9 -20.32 -9.77 14.46
C GLN A 9 -19.46 -8.74 13.70
N PRO A 10 -18.91 -9.04 12.49
CA PRO A 10 -18.08 -8.07 11.80
C PRO A 10 -18.85 -6.80 11.43
N VAL A 11 -20.12 -6.91 11.04
CA VAL A 11 -20.96 -5.75 10.70
C VAL A 11 -21.19 -4.87 11.93
N ILE A 12 -21.44 -5.49 13.08
CA ILE A 12 -21.59 -4.79 14.36
C ILE A 12 -20.28 -4.08 14.72
N ASP A 13 -19.14 -4.77 14.64
CA ASP A 13 -17.83 -4.20 14.96
C ASP A 13 -17.47 -3.02 14.05
N PHE A 14 -17.70 -3.15 12.74
CA PHE A 14 -17.49 -2.04 11.79
C PHE A 14 -18.38 -0.84 12.09
N PHE A 15 -19.64 -1.10 12.47
CA PHE A 15 -20.57 -0.03 12.84
C PHE A 15 -20.13 0.70 14.11
N LEU A 16 -19.70 -0.03 15.13
CA LEU A 16 -19.18 0.52 16.39
C LEU A 16 -17.90 1.32 16.17
N LEU A 17 -16.95 0.81 15.38
CA LEU A 17 -15.71 1.51 15.05
C LEU A 17 -15.97 2.81 14.27
N SER A 18 -16.88 2.76 13.29
CA SER A 18 -17.23 3.94 12.47
C SER A 18 -17.92 5.02 13.30
N LEU A 19 -18.78 4.65 14.25
CA LEU A 19 -19.37 5.58 15.22
C LEU A 19 -18.31 6.25 16.09
N GLY A 20 -17.38 5.47 16.65
CA GLY A 20 -16.28 6.01 17.46
C GLY A 20 -15.42 7.00 16.67
N PHE A 21 -15.06 6.64 15.43
CA PHE A 21 -14.32 7.52 14.54
C PHE A 21 -15.08 8.81 14.21
N ALA A 22 -16.40 8.71 13.97
CA ALA A 22 -17.26 9.87 13.72
C ALA A 22 -17.32 10.83 14.91
N TYR A 23 -17.46 10.32 16.14
CA TYR A 23 -17.42 11.14 17.36
C TYR A 23 -16.06 11.82 17.56
N SER A 24 -14.96 11.11 17.29
CA SER A 24 -13.63 11.71 17.34
C SER A 24 -13.49 12.88 16.36
N GLN A 25 -14.03 12.74 15.15
CA GLN A 25 -13.97 13.77 14.13
C GLN A 25 -14.83 15.00 14.49
N GLN A 26 -15.94 14.81 15.21
CA GLN A 26 -16.82 15.90 15.64
C GLN A 26 -16.09 17.02 16.41
N ILE A 27 -15.05 16.66 17.18
CA ILE A 27 -14.24 17.63 17.94
C ILE A 27 -13.50 18.58 16.99
N ALA A 28 -12.93 18.05 15.89
CA ALA A 28 -12.27 18.86 14.87
C ALA A 28 -13.28 19.80 14.16
N LEU A 29 -14.48 19.30 13.84
CA LEU A 29 -15.53 20.13 13.24
C LEU A 29 -15.98 21.28 14.15
N ARG A 30 -16.09 21.04 15.47
CA ARG A 30 -16.47 22.08 16.44
C ARG A 30 -15.42 23.19 16.56
N ALA A 31 -14.16 22.93 16.20
CA ALA A 31 -13.12 23.94 16.11
C ALA A 31 -13.20 24.80 14.84
N GLY A 32 -14.19 24.56 13.96
CA GLY A 32 -14.38 25.30 12.71
C GLY A 32 -13.41 24.88 11.60
N VAL A 33 -12.75 23.73 11.74
CA VAL A 33 -11.72 23.24 10.80
C VAL A 33 -12.07 21.83 10.35
N PHE A 34 -12.24 21.64 9.04
CA PHE A 34 -12.35 20.31 8.45
C PHE A 34 -10.93 19.77 8.20
N SER A 35 -10.54 18.71 8.90
CA SER A 35 -9.20 18.10 8.80
C SER A 35 -9.29 16.62 8.43
N ILE A 36 -8.64 16.23 7.33
CA ILE A 36 -8.49 14.82 6.90
C ILE A 36 -7.22 14.19 7.54
N GLY A 37 -6.54 14.93 8.43
CA GLY A 37 -5.30 14.49 9.06
C GLY A 37 -5.44 13.19 9.87
N THR A 38 -6.63 12.89 10.38
CA THR A 38 -6.92 11.64 11.11
C THR A 38 -6.62 10.39 10.29
N ALA A 39 -6.90 10.40 8.99
CA ALA A 39 -6.57 9.28 8.09
C ALA A 39 -5.05 9.13 7.88
N ALA A 40 -4.32 10.24 7.78
CA ALA A 40 -2.88 10.23 7.64
C ALA A 40 -2.17 9.68 8.88
N PHE A 41 -2.62 10.06 10.08
CA PHE A 41 -2.08 9.50 11.32
C PHE A 41 -2.40 8.01 11.50
N ALA A 42 -3.61 7.59 11.11
CA ALA A 42 -3.99 6.18 11.11
C ALA A 42 -3.10 5.35 10.17
N ALA A 43 -2.84 5.85 8.95
CA ALA A 43 -1.95 5.19 7.99
C ALA A 43 -0.51 5.09 8.50
N LEU A 44 0.03 6.17 9.07
CA LEU A 44 1.38 6.20 9.64
C LEU A 44 1.51 5.20 10.81
N GLY A 45 0.55 5.19 11.74
CA GLY A 45 0.56 4.26 12.87
C GLY A 45 0.42 2.80 12.43
N GLY A 46 -0.48 2.51 11.48
CA GLY A 46 -0.65 1.17 10.92
C GLY A 46 0.62 0.66 10.24
N TYR A 47 1.31 1.52 9.48
CA TYR A 47 2.59 1.19 8.86
C TYR A 47 3.69 0.87 9.89
N LEU A 48 3.76 1.64 10.97
CA LEU A 48 4.75 1.42 12.03
C LEU A 48 4.44 0.18 12.89
N VAL A 49 3.17 -0.18 13.08
CA VAL A 49 2.81 -1.47 13.66
C VAL A 49 3.16 -2.60 12.69
N ALA A 50 2.89 -2.46 11.40
CA ALA A 50 3.18 -3.47 10.39
C ALA A 50 4.67 -3.78 10.30
N ILE A 51 5.55 -2.76 10.26
CA ILE A 51 7.00 -2.98 10.25
C ILE A 51 7.49 -3.64 11.55
N LEU A 52 6.89 -3.31 12.69
CA LEU A 52 7.27 -3.91 13.97
C LEU A 52 6.81 -5.38 14.01
N VAL A 53 5.63 -5.71 13.49
CA VAL A 53 5.18 -7.10 13.34
C VAL A 53 6.10 -7.89 12.40
N THR A 54 6.56 -7.31 11.28
CA THR A 54 7.39 -8.05 10.31
C THR A 54 8.85 -8.19 10.74
N ARG A 55 9.37 -7.26 11.53
CA ARG A 55 10.79 -7.25 11.96
C ARG A 55 11.00 -7.84 13.35
N THR A 56 9.97 -7.92 14.19
CA THR A 56 10.04 -8.53 15.52
C THR A 56 9.01 -9.64 15.67
N GLU A 57 9.47 -10.85 15.99
CA GLU A 57 8.62 -11.99 16.39
C GLU A 57 8.04 -11.83 17.82
N MET A 58 7.79 -10.59 18.24
CA MET A 58 7.26 -10.28 19.56
C MET A 58 5.76 -10.59 19.65
N PRO A 59 5.24 -10.88 20.86
CA PRO A 59 3.82 -11.09 21.04
C PRO A 59 3.02 -9.85 20.62
N ILE A 60 1.94 -10.06 19.87
CA ILE A 60 1.10 -8.99 19.28
C ILE A 60 0.66 -7.94 20.31
N TRP A 61 0.44 -8.37 21.55
CA TRP A 61 0.04 -7.53 22.67
C TRP A 61 1.07 -6.45 23.04
N LEU A 62 2.36 -6.70 22.81
CA LEU A 62 3.43 -5.73 23.07
C LEU A 62 3.74 -4.89 21.82
N VAL A 63 3.57 -5.49 20.65
CA VAL A 63 3.81 -4.84 19.35
C VAL A 63 2.79 -3.72 19.09
N ILE A 64 1.52 -3.90 19.45
CA ILE A 64 0.48 -2.88 19.27
C ILE A 64 0.79 -1.58 20.04
N PRO A 65 1.03 -1.58 21.37
CA PRO A 65 1.31 -0.34 22.10
C PRO A 65 2.68 0.24 21.73
N ALA A 66 3.69 -0.59 21.46
CA ALA A 66 5.00 -0.11 21.02
C ALA A 66 4.91 0.60 19.65
N GLY A 67 4.26 -0.03 18.67
CA GLY A 67 4.05 0.56 17.34
C GLY A 67 3.14 1.79 17.38
N ALA A 68 2.08 1.76 18.19
CA ALA A 68 1.23 2.93 18.42
C ALA A 68 1.99 4.08 19.09
N GLY A 69 2.88 3.80 20.04
CA GLY A 69 3.72 4.80 20.70
C GLY A 69 4.72 5.45 19.74
N ILE A 70 5.42 4.65 18.94
CA ILE A 70 6.35 5.13 17.91
C ILE A 70 5.58 5.93 16.84
N GLY A 71 4.40 5.46 16.44
CA GLY A 71 3.54 6.15 15.48
C GLY A 71 2.96 7.46 16.01
N ALA A 72 2.57 7.51 17.28
CA ALA A 72 2.14 8.73 17.93
C ALA A 72 3.28 9.75 17.98
N PHE A 73 4.50 9.31 18.29
CA PHE A 73 5.67 10.18 18.33
C PHE A 73 6.04 10.73 16.93
N GLY A 74 6.07 9.86 15.91
CA GLY A 74 6.30 10.27 14.53
C GLY A 74 5.22 11.22 14.02
N GLY A 75 3.95 10.89 14.26
CA GLY A 75 2.81 11.74 13.91
C GLY A 75 2.84 13.08 14.63
N TYR A 76 3.23 13.12 15.91
CA TYR A 76 3.35 14.34 16.70
C TYR A 76 4.34 15.32 16.05
N ILE A 77 5.57 14.88 15.76
CA ILE A 77 6.59 15.71 15.11
C ILE A 77 6.08 16.24 13.76
N LEU A 78 5.46 15.37 12.96
CA LEU A 78 4.94 15.72 11.64
C LEU A 78 3.72 16.65 11.69
N SER A 79 2.97 16.68 12.79
CA SER A 79 1.78 17.52 12.96
C SER A 79 2.08 18.98 13.34
N ILE A 80 3.25 19.24 13.92
CA ILE A 80 3.70 20.58 14.36
C ILE A 80 3.57 21.65 13.25
N PRO A 81 4.05 21.44 12.01
CA PRO A 81 3.88 22.44 10.94
C PRO A 81 2.42 22.69 10.58
N LEU A 82 1.55 21.69 10.71
CA LEU A 82 0.13 21.79 10.39
C LEU A 82 -0.64 22.67 11.39
N ALA A 83 -0.22 22.66 12.65
CA ALA A 83 -0.83 23.46 13.71
C ALA A 83 -0.56 24.97 13.58
N ARG A 84 0.37 25.39 12.72
CA ARG A 84 0.72 26.82 12.53
C ARG A 84 -0.17 27.57 11.54
N LEU A 85 -1.05 26.90 10.78
CA LEU A 85 -1.94 27.56 9.83
C LEU A 85 -3.31 27.87 10.46
N ARG A 86 -4.00 28.90 9.96
CA ARG A 86 -5.32 29.34 10.46
C ARG A 86 -6.34 29.47 9.34
N GLY A 87 -7.59 29.16 9.64
CA GLY A 87 -8.72 29.33 8.72
C GLY A 87 -8.72 28.35 7.54
N ALA A 88 -9.16 28.82 6.36
CA ALA A 88 -9.31 28.00 5.15
C ALA A 88 -8.01 27.31 4.69
N PHE A 89 -6.86 27.89 5.01
CA PHE A 89 -5.55 27.32 4.66
C PHE A 89 -5.26 26.00 5.37
N VAL A 90 -5.92 25.72 6.50
CA VAL A 90 -5.72 24.46 7.24
C VAL A 90 -6.26 23.26 6.45
N ALA A 91 -7.38 23.41 5.74
CA ALA A 91 -7.93 22.34 4.92
C ALA A 91 -6.96 21.92 3.81
N ILE A 92 -6.42 22.89 3.07
CA ILE A 92 -5.42 22.66 2.01
C ILE A 92 -4.13 22.07 2.59
N ALA A 93 -3.66 22.59 3.73
CA ALA A 93 -2.49 22.07 4.41
C ALA A 93 -2.68 20.60 4.83
N THR A 94 -3.85 20.22 5.34
CA THR A 94 -4.12 18.82 5.71
C THR A 94 -4.13 17.88 4.51
N LEU A 95 -4.59 18.34 3.34
CA LEU A 95 -4.52 17.58 2.11
C LEU A 95 -3.07 17.39 1.63
N ALA A 96 -2.28 18.46 1.67
CA ALA A 96 -0.85 18.39 1.36
C ALA A 96 -0.12 17.46 2.35
N PHE A 97 -0.48 17.52 3.63
CA PHE A 97 0.05 16.65 4.67
C PHE A 97 -0.25 15.17 4.41
N VAL A 98 -1.50 14.84 4.06
CA VAL A 98 -1.85 13.47 3.66
C VAL A 98 -0.99 13.00 2.49
N LYS A 99 -0.74 13.87 1.50
CA LYS A 99 0.17 13.55 0.38
C LYS A 99 1.61 13.36 0.83
N VAL A 100 2.11 14.16 1.78
CA VAL A 100 3.45 13.97 2.36
C VAL A 100 3.55 12.64 3.09
N ILE A 101 2.54 12.26 3.90
CA ILE A 101 2.54 10.96 4.58
C ILE A 101 2.52 9.81 3.58
N ILE A 102 1.68 9.87 2.56
CA ILE A 102 1.64 8.83 1.52
C ILE A 102 2.97 8.74 0.79
N ALA A 103 3.57 9.87 0.38
CA ALA A 103 4.89 9.89 -0.23
C ALA A 103 5.95 9.32 0.72
N LEU A 104 5.92 9.70 2.00
CA LEU A 104 6.83 9.18 3.01
C LEU A 104 6.74 7.66 3.10
N LEU A 105 5.54 7.10 3.20
CA LEU A 105 5.31 5.65 3.28
C LEU A 105 5.78 4.92 2.01
N LEU A 106 5.61 5.53 0.83
CA LEU A 106 6.03 4.92 -0.43
C LEU A 106 7.54 4.99 -0.66
N TYR A 107 8.18 6.11 -0.30
CA TYR A 107 9.60 6.39 -0.55
C TYR A 107 10.52 6.07 0.63
N PHE A 108 10.02 5.54 1.75
CA PHE A 108 10.84 5.08 2.87
C PHE A 108 11.58 3.76 2.55
N GLU A 109 12.27 3.71 1.41
CA GLU A 109 12.95 2.54 0.86
C GLU A 109 14.08 2.04 1.77
N ASP A 110 14.83 2.96 2.38
CA ASP A 110 16.02 2.65 3.17
C ASP A 110 15.74 1.84 4.44
N PHE A 111 14.50 1.83 4.96
CA PHE A 111 14.15 1.11 6.18
C PHE A 111 13.22 -0.10 5.93
N THR A 112 12.48 -0.15 4.81
CA THR A 112 11.39 -1.13 4.58
C THR A 112 11.35 -1.78 3.20
N GLY A 113 12.19 -1.36 2.24
CA GLY A 113 12.05 -1.76 0.83
C GLY A 113 11.01 -0.94 0.04
N GLY A 114 10.39 0.07 0.67
CA GLY A 114 9.47 1.03 0.02
C GLY A 114 8.03 0.56 -0.07
N GLY A 115 7.21 1.27 -0.86
CA GLY A 115 5.84 0.88 -1.24
C GLY A 115 5.76 -0.43 -2.05
N SER A 116 6.92 -0.92 -2.48
CA SER A 116 7.18 -2.18 -3.16
C SER A 116 7.73 -3.21 -2.16
N GLY A 117 7.11 -3.34 -0.98
CA GLY A 117 7.65 -4.15 0.11
C GLY A 117 8.14 -5.51 -0.37
N ASP A 118 9.42 -5.80 -0.13
CA ASP A 118 10.07 -7.11 -0.21
C ASP A 118 9.45 -8.13 -1.19
N GLN A 119 9.18 -7.73 -2.44
CA GLN A 119 8.97 -8.68 -3.54
C GLN A 119 10.28 -9.40 -3.88
N GLN A 120 11.39 -9.00 -3.26
CA GLN A 120 12.64 -9.74 -3.22
C GLN A 120 12.61 -10.87 -2.17
N HIS A 121 11.54 -11.67 -2.13
CA HIS A 121 11.80 -13.08 -1.89
C HIS A 121 12.56 -13.56 -3.12
N PRO A 122 13.85 -13.90 -3.03
CA PRO A 122 14.53 -14.49 -4.17
C PRO A 122 13.70 -15.71 -4.53
N ALA A 123 13.33 -15.80 -5.80
CA ALA A 123 12.80 -17.01 -6.38
C ALA A 123 13.58 -18.17 -5.77
N ARG A 124 12.87 -19.01 -5.02
CA ARG A 124 13.35 -20.34 -4.70
C ARG A 124 13.50 -20.99 -6.07
N HIS A 125 14.69 -20.85 -6.64
CA HIS A 125 15.17 -21.52 -7.83
C HIS A 125 15.29 -23.00 -7.48
N GLU A 126 14.16 -23.63 -7.19
CA GLU A 126 14.01 -25.06 -7.23
C GLU A 126 13.38 -25.33 -8.59
N HIS A 127 14.27 -25.46 -9.58
CA HIS A 127 14.21 -26.52 -10.56
C HIS A 127 12.78 -27.00 -10.89
N MET A 128 12.03 -26.14 -11.56
CA MET A 128 10.94 -26.60 -12.40
C MET A 128 10.90 -25.71 -13.64
N VAL A 129 11.90 -25.94 -14.49
CA VAL A 129 11.80 -25.74 -15.93
C VAL A 129 10.67 -26.68 -16.41
N ILE A 130 9.42 -26.25 -16.24
CA ILE A 130 8.35 -26.70 -17.13
C ILE A 130 8.64 -26.00 -18.44
N GLY A 131 9.12 -26.80 -19.40
CA GLY A 131 9.57 -26.36 -20.71
C GLY A 131 8.57 -25.42 -21.37
N ALA A 132 8.99 -24.16 -21.50
CA ALA A 132 8.39 -23.15 -22.34
C ALA A 132 9.43 -22.59 -23.33
N ASP A 133 10.48 -23.36 -23.66
CA ASP A 133 11.63 -22.92 -24.45
C ASP A 133 11.88 -23.73 -25.74
N GLY A 134 10.87 -24.42 -26.28
CA GLY A 134 11.00 -25.13 -27.56
C GLY A 134 9.93 -24.84 -28.62
N SER A 135 8.77 -24.31 -28.22
CA SER A 135 7.62 -24.20 -29.14
C SER A 135 7.19 -22.76 -29.43
N ALA A 136 7.41 -21.80 -28.51
CA ALA A 136 6.99 -20.42 -28.71
C ALA A 136 7.74 -19.71 -29.86
N GLY A 137 9.05 -19.96 -30.02
CA GLY A 137 9.81 -19.46 -31.17
C GLY A 137 9.37 -20.09 -32.49
N HIS A 138 8.99 -21.37 -32.46
CA HIS A 138 8.54 -22.11 -33.65
C HIS A 138 7.13 -21.67 -34.09
N LEU A 139 6.23 -21.40 -33.15
CA LEU A 139 4.90 -20.85 -33.44
C LEU A 139 4.97 -19.39 -33.91
N HIS A 140 5.90 -18.59 -33.38
CA HIS A 140 6.14 -17.24 -33.88
C HIS A 140 6.74 -17.24 -35.31
N GLN A 141 7.53 -18.26 -35.65
CA GLN A 141 8.04 -18.48 -37.01
C GLN A 141 6.96 -19.00 -37.98
N LEU A 142 6.06 -19.87 -37.50
CA LEU A 142 4.95 -20.39 -38.30
C LEU A 142 3.87 -19.34 -38.54
N VAL A 143 3.55 -18.51 -37.55
CA VAL A 143 2.62 -17.38 -37.70
C VAL A 143 3.23 -16.29 -38.59
N GLY A 144 4.53 -15.99 -38.46
CA GLY A 144 5.23 -15.07 -39.36
C GLY A 144 5.21 -15.51 -40.83
N ARG A 145 5.36 -16.83 -41.09
CA ARG A 145 5.24 -17.40 -42.44
C ARG A 145 3.81 -17.43 -43.00
N ALA A 146 2.80 -17.52 -42.14
CA ALA A 146 1.40 -17.45 -42.56
C ALA A 146 0.92 -16.02 -42.86
N VAL A 147 1.54 -15.01 -42.22
CA VAL A 147 1.21 -13.59 -42.42
C VAL A 147 1.88 -13.00 -43.67
N HIS A 148 3.06 -13.51 -44.06
CA HIS A 148 3.74 -13.13 -45.32
C HIS A 148 4.07 -14.36 -46.20
N PRO A 149 3.07 -14.97 -46.86
CA PRO A 149 3.30 -16.07 -47.79
C PRO A 149 3.81 -15.52 -49.13
N GLY A 150 5.13 -15.36 -49.28
CA GLY A 150 5.76 -15.11 -50.59
C GLY A 150 6.84 -14.02 -50.67
N ALA A 151 7.42 -13.57 -49.56
CA ALA A 151 8.48 -12.54 -49.59
C ALA A 151 9.89 -13.09 -49.92
N ASP A 152 10.02 -14.40 -50.14
CA ASP A 152 11.26 -15.14 -50.31
C ASP A 152 11.62 -15.48 -51.77
N PHE A 153 10.87 -14.97 -52.76
CA PHE A 153 11.15 -15.20 -54.19
C PHE A 153 12.03 -14.13 -54.89
N PHE A 154 12.41 -13.04 -54.22
CA PHE A 154 13.29 -12.01 -54.81
C PHE A 154 14.54 -11.77 -53.95
N GLY A 155 15.48 -12.72 -54.05
CA GLY A 155 16.88 -12.48 -53.68
C GLY A 155 17.63 -11.85 -54.86
N PRO A 156 18.41 -10.77 -54.67
CA PRO A 156 19.27 -10.21 -55.72
C PRO A 156 20.52 -11.10 -55.91
N GLY A 157 20.52 -11.98 -56.91
CA GLY A 157 21.75 -12.68 -57.31
C GLY A 157 21.58 -14.01 -58.06
N ALA A 158 21.19 -13.96 -59.35
CA ALA A 158 21.54 -14.88 -60.45
C ALA A 158 20.83 -14.31 -61.69
N GLY A 159 21.53 -13.85 -62.74
CA GLY A 159 22.32 -14.70 -63.62
C GLY A 159 21.43 -15.09 -64.79
#